data_AF-A0AA38CJW9-F1
#
_entry.id   AF-A0AA38CJW9-F1
#
_cell.length_a   1.000
_cell.length_b   1.000
_cell.length_c   1.000
_cell.angle_alpha   90.00
_cell.angle_beta   90.00
_cell.angle_gamma   90.00
#
_symmetry.space_group_name_H-M   'P 1'
#
loop_
_entity.id
_entity.type
_entity.pdbx_description
1 polymer ?
#
loop_
_entity_poly.entity_id
_entity_poly.type
_entity_poly.pdbx_seq_one_letter_code
_entity_poly.pdbx_strand_id
1 'polypeptide(L)' 'ELRIATKGFADREVLGSGGSGRVYQGVLPGTGQEVAVKCINKEVHEGMKEFIAEITSMGRLQHRNLVQLRGWC' A
#
# COMPACT_ATOMS: atom_id res chain seq x y z
N GLU A 1 -11.94 4.22 -3.97
CA GLU A 1 -11.37 3.11 -4.77
C GLU A 1 -10.68 2.05 -3.91
N LEU A 2 -9.60 2.38 -3.19
CA LEU A 2 -8.82 1.42 -2.38
C LEU A 2 -9.64 0.62 -1.36
N ARG A 3 -10.59 1.25 -0.67
CA ARG A 3 -11.49 0.56 0.28
C ARG A 3 -12.34 -0.51 -0.42
N ILE A 4 -12.79 -0.26 -1.66
CA ILE A 4 -13.57 -1.24 -2.42
C ILE A 4 -12.63 -2.35 -2.89
N ALA A 5 -11.47 -1.98 -3.42
CA ALA A 5 -10.47 -2.93 -3.92
C ALA A 5 -10.06 -3.96 -2.85
N THR A 6 -9.90 -3.51 -1.60
CA THR A 6 -9.48 -4.33 -0.45
C THR A 6 -10.65 -4.90 0.36
N LYS A 7 -11.88 -4.85 -0.18
CA LYS A 7 -13.13 -5.29 0.50
C LYS A 7 -13.29 -4.72 1.91
N GLY A 8 -12.93 -3.46 2.09
CA GLY A 8 -13.01 -2.73 3.35
C GLY A 8 -11.76 -2.85 4.21
N PHE A 9 -10.59 -3.16 3.65
CA PHE A 9 -9.38 -3.53 4.39
C PHE A 9 -9.64 -4.73 5.31
N ALA A 10 -10.34 -5.74 4.79
CA ALA A 10 -10.72 -6.92 5.55
C ALA A 10 -9.50 -7.78 5.88
N ASP A 11 -9.46 -8.35 7.09
CA ASP A 11 -8.31 -9.13 7.57
C ASP A 11 -7.99 -10.36 6.69
N ARG A 12 -9.01 -10.94 6.04
CA ARG A 12 -8.83 -12.04 5.08
C ARG A 12 -8.04 -11.66 3.81
N GLU A 13 -7.93 -10.37 3.51
CA GLU A 13 -7.17 -9.87 2.37
C GLU A 13 -5.75 -9.45 2.79
N VAL A 14 -5.33 -9.67 4.04
CA VAL A 14 -3.98 -9.31 4.50
C VAL A 14 -2.95 -10.23 3.87
N LEU A 15 -1.99 -9.62 3.16
CA LEU A 15 -0.81 -10.29 2.61
C LEU A 15 0.35 -10.30 3.61
N GLY A 16 0.40 -9.32 4.50
CA GLY A 16 1.45 -9.22 5.52
C GLY A 16 1.21 -8.06 6.48
N SER A 17 1.86 -8.13 7.65
CA SER A 17 1.83 -7.08 8.67
C SER A 17 3.18 -6.97 9.37
N GLY A 18 3.56 -5.75 9.74
CA GLY A 18 4.83 -5.48 10.44
C GLY A 18 4.94 -4.03 10.89
N GLY A 19 6.15 -3.63 11.30
CA GLY A 19 6.41 -2.27 11.82
C GLY A 19 6.01 -1.13 10.87
N SER A 20 6.08 -1.38 9.56
CA SER A 20 5.70 -0.39 8.53
C SER A 20 4.21 -0.43 8.15
N GLY A 21 3.37 -1.15 8.90
CA GLY A 21 1.93 -1.24 8.65
C GLY A 21 1.46 -2.57 8.07
N ARG A 22 0.22 -2.58 7.56
CA ARG A 22 -0.44 -3.77 6.97
C ARG A 22 -0.50 -3.66 5.46
N VAL A 23 -0.27 -4.77 4.77
CA VAL A 23 -0.41 -4.86 3.31
C VAL A 23 -1.61 -5.74 3.00
N TYR A 24 -2.51 -5.24 2.16
CA TYR A 24 -3.72 -5.93 1.74
C TYR A 24 -3.64 -6.24 0.24
N GLN A 25 -4.17 -7.40 -0.15
CA GLN A 25 -4.53 -7.68 -1.53
C GLN A 25 -5.74 -6.81 -1.91
N GLY A 26 -5.75 -6.31 -3.13
CA GLY A 26 -6.91 -5.64 -3.68
C GLY A 26 -7.03 -5.80 -5.18
N VAL A 27 -8.24 -5.59 -5.69
CA VAL A 27 -8.54 -5.58 -7.13
C VAL A 27 -9.14 -4.23 -7.48
N LEU A 28 -8.46 -3.44 -8.32
CA LEU A 28 -8.92 -2.11 -8.68
C LEU A 28 -10.24 -2.16 -9.45
N PRO A 29 -11.30 -1.48 -8.98
CA PRO A 29 -12.56 -1.36 -9.71
C PRO A 29 -12.32 -0.71 -11.08
N GLY A 30 -12.99 -1.21 -12.11
CA GLY A 30 -12.89 -0.68 -13.47
C GLY A 30 -11.79 -1.32 -14.32
N THR A 31 -10.60 -1.59 -13.77
CA THR A 31 -9.52 -2.26 -14.51
C THR A 31 -9.40 -3.75 -14.23
N GLY A 32 -9.87 -4.21 -13.05
CA GLY A 32 -9.68 -5.59 -12.60
C GLY A 32 -8.23 -5.92 -12.22
N GLN A 33 -7.35 -4.91 -12.15
CA GLN A 33 -5.95 -5.11 -11.86
C GLN A 33 -5.73 -5.46 -10.38
N GLU A 34 -4.99 -6.53 -10.13
CA GLU A 34 -4.53 -6.89 -8.79
C GLU A 34 -3.43 -5.94 -8.29
N VAL A 35 -3.55 -5.51 -7.03
CA VAL A 35 -2.63 -4.58 -6.37
C VAL A 35 -2.38 -5.01 -4.93
N ALA A 36 -1.21 -4.61 -4.42
CA ALA A 36 -0.91 -4.62 -3.00
C ALA A 36 -1.12 -3.20 -2.44
N VAL A 37 -1.95 -3.07 -1.41
CA VAL A 37 -2.26 -1.80 -0.75
C VAL A 37 -1.63 -1.79 0.63
N LYS A 38 -0.56 -1.02 0.81
CA LYS A 38 0.09 -0.83 2.11
C LYS A 38 -0.59 0.30 2.88
N CYS A 39 -1.17 -0.02 4.03
CA CYS A 39 -1.73 0.94 4.98
C CYS A 39 -0.72 1.18 6.11
N ILE A 40 -0.23 2.41 6.19
CA ILE A 40 0.70 2.82 7.26
C ILE A 40 -0.06 3.04 8.56
N ASN A 41 0.56 2.66 9.68
CA ASN A 41 -0.07 2.74 10.97
C ASN A 41 -0.19 4.21 11.43
N LYS A 42 -1.42 4.71 11.60
CA LYS A 42 -1.70 6.11 11.96
C LYS A 42 -1.43 6.43 13.43
N GLU A 43 -1.26 5.42 14.28
CA GLU A 43 -1.15 5.60 15.73
C GLU A 43 0.21 6.18 16.17
N VAL A 44 1.21 6.17 15.27
CA VAL A 44 2.53 6.74 15.55
C VAL A 44 2.62 8.11 14.88
N HIS A 45 2.97 9.15 15.65
CA HIS A 45 3.26 10.50 15.11
C HIS A 45 4.35 10.47 14.01
N GLU A 46 5.15 9.41 13.97
CA GLU A 46 6.23 9.14 13.02
C GLU A 46 5.74 8.53 11.70
N GLY A 47 4.53 7.96 11.66
CA GLY A 47 3.99 7.25 10.49
C GLY A 47 3.85 8.15 9.25
N MET A 48 3.62 9.45 9.42
CA MET A 48 3.58 10.39 8.29
C MET A 48 4.98 10.67 7.71
N LYS A 49 6.02 10.69 8.55
CA LYS A 49 7.41 10.83 8.08
C LYS A 49 7.84 9.59 7.30
N GLU A 50 7.51 8.41 7.82
CA GLU A 50 7.74 7.14 7.15
C GLU A 50 7.00 7.05 5.81
N PHE A 51 5.73 7.48 5.78
CA PHE A 51 4.93 7.57 4.55
C PHE A 51 5.61 8.41 3.47
N ILE A 52 6.04 9.63 3.83
CA ILE A 52 6.71 10.54 2.88
C ILE A 52 8.04 9.95 2.42
N ALA A 53 8.84 9.38 3.34
CA ALA A 53 10.11 8.77 3.01
C ALA A 53 9.96 7.59 2.04
N GLU A 54 8.95 6.74 2.27
CA GLU A 54 8.69 5.57 1.43
C GLU A 54 8.18 5.96 0.05
N ILE A 55 7.22 6.89 -0.05
CA ILE A 55 6.72 7.39 -1.35
C ILE A 55 7.82 8.07 -2.14
N THR A 56 8.65 8.90 -1.49
CA THR A 56 9.73 9.63 -2.17
C THR A 56 10.78 8.65 -2.73
N SER A 57 11.11 7.61 -1.96
CA SER A 57 12.05 6.57 -2.38
C SER A 57 11.47 5.74 -3.52
N MET A 58 10.27 5.19 -3.35
CA MET A 58 9.65 4.31 -4.34
C MET A 58 9.21 5.03 -5.61
N GLY A 59 8.86 6.31 -5.54
CA GLY A 59 8.49 7.11 -6.70
C GLY A 59 9.65 7.33 -7.69
N ARG A 60 10.90 7.25 -7.20
CA ARG A 60 12.11 7.42 -8.02
C ARG A 60 12.73 6.09 -8.47
N LEU A 61 12.34 4.98 -7.85
CA LEU A 61 12.88 3.65 -8.15
C LEU A 61 12.02 3.00 -9.24
N GLN A 62 12.60 2.90 -10.44
CA GLN A 62 12.06 2.10 -11.53
C GLN A 62 13.11 1.05 -11.91
N HIS A 63 12.89 -0.19 -11.48
CA HIS A 63 13.82 -1.29 -11.77
C HIS A 63 13.06 -2.59 -11.92
N ARG A 64 13.47 -3.45 -12.87
CA ARG A 64 12.78 -4.71 -13.19
C ARG A 64 12.64 -5.69 -12.01
N ASN A 65 13.52 -5.57 -11.01
CA ASN A 65 13.53 -6.40 -9.80
C ASN A 65 12.97 -5.69 -8.56
N LEU A 66 12.40 -4.49 -8.70
CA LEU A 66 11.78 -3.75 -7.61
C LEU A 66 10.30 -3.52 -7.90
N VAL A 67 9.49 -3.58 -6.84
CA VAL A 67 8.07 -3.26 -6.93
C VAL A 67 7.87 -1.78 -7.24
N GLN A 68 7.01 -1.50 -8.22
CA GLN A 68 6.70 -0.15 -8.67
C GLN A 68 5.55 0.44 -7.87
N LEU A 69 5.73 1.66 -7.35
CA LEU A 69 4.62 2.44 -6.81
C LEU A 69 3.66 2.84 -7.93
N ARG A 70 2.38 2.49 -7.79
CA ARG A 70 1.31 2.87 -8.73
C ARG A 70 0.58 4.15 -8.34
N GLY A 71 0.47 4.43 -7.05
CA GLY A 71 -0.24 5.58 -6.52
C GLY A 71 -0.30 5.55 -4.99
N TRP A 72 -0.82 6.61 -4.38
CA TRP A 72 -0.94 6.79 -2.93
C TRP A 72 -2.13 7.70 -2.60
N CYS A 73 -2.62 7.66 -1.36
CA CYS A 73 -3.67 8.55 -0.85
C CYS A 73 -3.42 8.96 0.61
#